data_AF-A0A7V3AKZ8-F1
#
_entry.id   AF-A0A7V3AKZ8-F1
#
_cell.length_a   1.000
_cell.length_b   1.000
_cell.length_c   1.000
_cell.angle_alpha   90.00
_cell.angle_beta   90.00
_cell.angle_gamma   90.00
#
_symmetry.space_group_name_H-M   'P 1'
#
loop_
_entity.id
_entity.type
_entity.pdbx_description
1 polymer ?
#
loop_
_entity_poly.entity_id
_entity_poly.type
_entity_poly.pdbx_seq_one_letter_code
_entity_poly.pdbx_strand_id
1 'polypeptide(L)' 'GFENVFARLVEGLGNKGDALLAISTSGNSPNVINAVNTAKTKGLITIGFLGGNDPALRLEFAKHLFLIFHH' A
#
# COMPACT_ATOMS: atom_id res chain seq x y z
N GLY A 1 -12.91 10.88 -3.57
CA GLY A 1 -13.43 11.06 -2.20
C GLY A 1 -12.48 10.43 -1.19
N PHE A 2 -13.01 9.77 -0.15
CA PHE A 2 -12.23 9.08 0.90
C PHE A 2 -11.24 8.04 0.35
N GLU A 3 -11.56 7.43 -0.80
CA GLU A 3 -10.70 6.49 -1.52
C GLU A 3 -9.31 7.03 -1.91
N ASN A 4 -9.09 8.35 -1.91
CA ASN A 4 -7.81 8.96 -2.30
C ASN A 4 -7.14 9.69 -1.14
N VAL A 5 -7.63 9.51 0.09
CA VAL A 5 -7.15 10.25 1.26
C VAL A 5 -5.65 10.02 1.50
N PHE A 6 -5.19 8.76 1.41
CA PHE A 6 -3.78 8.41 1.59
C PHE A 6 -2.94 8.68 0.34
N ALA A 7 -3.51 8.46 -0.85
CA ALA A 7 -2.84 8.76 -2.11
C ALA A 7 -2.39 10.22 -2.21
N ARG A 8 -3.25 11.16 -1.80
CA ARG A 8 -2.92 12.60 -1.77
C ARG A 8 -1.77 12.93 -0.82
N LEU A 9 -1.67 12.21 0.31
CA LEU A 9 -0.54 12.39 1.24
C LEU A 9 0.77 11.91 0.62
N VAL A 10 0.75 10.74 -0.03
CA VAL A 10 1.92 10.22 -0.76
C VAL A 10 2.32 11.16 -1.90
N GLU A 11 1.33 11.71 -2.61
CA GLU A 11 1.55 12.68 -3.68
C GLU A 11 2.16 13.99 -3.18
N GLY A 12 1.72 14.51 -2.03
CA GLY A 12 2.24 15.76 -1.48
C GLY A 12 3.58 15.62 -0.76
N LEU A 13 3.83 14.47 -0.10
CA LEU A 13 4.95 14.32 0.83
C LEU A 13 6.04 13.35 0.36
N GLY A 14 5.69 12.32 -0.42
CA GLY A 14 6.62 11.25 -0.77
C GLY A 14 7.57 11.64 -1.90
N ASN A 15 8.83 11.26 -1.80
CA ASN A 15 9.84 11.44 -2.84
C ASN A 15 10.44 10.11 -3.27
N LYS A 16 11.06 10.11 -4.46
CA LYS A 16 11.79 8.94 -4.95
C LYS A 16 12.84 8.51 -3.92
N GLY A 17 12.81 7.23 -3.56
CA GLY A 17 13.71 6.66 -2.55
C GLY A 17 13.11 6.59 -1.13
N ASP A 18 12.05 7.33 -0.83
CA ASP A 18 11.30 7.17 0.42
C ASP A 18 10.57 5.81 0.45
N ALA A 19 10.07 5.43 1.62
CA ALA A 19 9.29 4.21 1.81
C ALA A 19 7.86 4.50 2.28
N LEU A 20 6.90 3.80 1.69
CA LEU A 20 5.53 3.71 2.16
C LEU A 20 5.33 2.38 2.90
N LEU A 21 4.90 2.46 4.15
CA LEU A 21 4.43 1.32 4.94
C LEU A 21 2.90 1.26 4.89
N ALA A 22 2.36 0.21 4.27
CA ALA A 22 0.92 -0.01 4.15
C ALA A 22 0.48 -1.16 5.08
N ILE A 23 -0.52 -0.90 5.92
CA ILE A 23 -1.09 -1.88 6.85
C ILE A 23 -2.56 -2.08 6.51
N SER A 24 -2.96 -3.31 6.22
CA SER A 24 -4.36 -3.64 5.92
C SER A 24 -4.70 -5.07 6.33
N THR A 25 -5.72 -5.25 7.17
CA THR A 25 -6.16 -6.57 7.63
C THR A 25 -6.98 -7.35 6.61
N SER A 26 -7.58 -6.67 5.61
CA SER A 26 -8.40 -7.31 4.58
C SER A 26 -7.72 -7.44 3.23
N GLY A 27 -6.63 -6.69 2.98
CA GLY A 27 -5.97 -6.69 1.67
C GLY A 27 -6.73 -5.95 0.56
N ASN A 28 -7.88 -5.33 0.86
CA ASN A 28 -8.81 -4.82 -0.17
C ASN A 28 -9.19 -3.34 -0.02
N SER A 29 -8.58 -2.61 0.90
CA SER A 29 -9.01 -1.23 1.15
C SER A 29 -8.64 -0.32 -0.04
N PRO A 30 -9.61 0.28 -0.75
CA PRO A 30 -9.32 1.06 -1.96
C PRO A 30 -8.39 2.26 -1.71
N ASN A 31 -8.49 2.86 -0.53
CA ASN A 31 -7.62 3.98 -0.14
C ASN A 31 -6.16 3.58 0.08
N VAL A 32 -5.90 2.36 0.54
CA VAL A 32 -4.54 1.81 0.70
C VAL A 32 -4.00 1.42 -0.66
N ILE A 33 -4.80 0.77 -1.51
CA ILE A 33 -4.42 0.41 -2.89
C ILE A 33 -3.98 1.65 -3.66
N ASN A 34 -4.81 2.71 -3.63
CA ASN A 34 -4.49 3.96 -4.31
C ASN A 34 -3.20 4.60 -3.79
N ALA A 35 -2.93 4.54 -2.48
CA ALA A 35 -1.68 5.05 -1.92
C ALA A 35 -0.45 4.26 -2.38
N VAL A 36 -0.55 2.93 -2.43
CA VAL A 36 0.51 2.05 -2.92
C VAL A 36 0.80 2.33 -4.40
N ASN A 37 -0.23 2.54 -5.21
CA ASN A 37 -0.10 2.89 -6.62
C ASN A 37 0.58 4.26 -6.82
N THR A 38 0.18 5.27 -6.05
CA THR A 38 0.84 6.58 -6.08
C THR A 38 2.31 6.48 -5.65
N ALA A 39 2.60 5.70 -4.60
CA ALA A 39 3.97 5.49 -4.11
C ALA A 39 4.85 4.85 -5.20
N LYS A 40 4.37 3.81 -5.87
CA LYS A 40 5.06 3.17 -7.00
C LYS A 40 5.37 4.18 -8.11
N THR A 41 4.37 4.93 -8.55
CA THR A 41 4.52 5.92 -9.63
C THR A 41 5.56 6.99 -9.27
N LYS A 42 5.65 7.37 -8.00
CA LYS A 42 6.66 8.32 -7.50
C LYS A 42 8.03 7.70 -7.19
N GLY A 43 8.19 6.39 -7.36
CA GLY A 43 9.45 5.69 -7.11
C GLY A 43 9.76 5.49 -5.62
N LEU A 44 8.74 5.41 -4.78
CA LEU A 44 8.88 5.00 -3.38
C LEU A 44 8.99 3.47 -3.28
N ILE A 45 9.69 3.02 -2.25
CA ILE A 45 9.68 1.63 -1.82
C ILE A 45 8.33 1.36 -1.15
N THR A 46 7.63 0.29 -1.54
CA THR A 46 6.37 -0.11 -0.88
C THR A 46 6.58 -1.36 -0.03
N ILE A 47 6.14 -1.29 1.23
CA ILE A 47 6.20 -2.39 2.21
C ILE A 47 4.78 -2.64 2.72
N GLY A 48 4.33 -3.89 2.65
CA GLY A 48 2.97 -4.28 3.04
C GLY A 48 2.93 -5.20 4.25
N PHE A 49 2.14 -4.86 5.26
CA PHE A 49 1.66 -5.76 6.31
C PHE A 49 0.20 -6.07 6.03
N LEU A 50 -0.04 -7.21 5.40
CA LEU A 50 -1.38 -7.58 4.95
C LEU A 50 -1.90 -8.78 5.74
N GLY A 51 -3.15 -8.69 6.19
CA GLY A 51 -3.96 -9.82 6.63
C GLY A 51 -4.97 -10.23 5.57
N GLY A 52 -5.73 -11.28 5.86
CA GLY A 52 -6.82 -11.75 4.99
C GLY A 52 -6.35 -12.55 3.77
N ASN A 53 -7.29 -13.23 3.11
CA ASN A 53 -6.99 -14.12 1.99
C ASN A 53 -7.01 -13.42 0.61
N ASP A 54 -7.39 -12.16 0.54
CA ASP A 54 -7.58 -11.49 -0.75
C ASP A 54 -6.23 -11.03 -1.37
N PRO A 55 -6.00 -11.34 -2.66
CA PRO A 55 -4.78 -10.95 -3.35
C PRO A 55 -4.69 -9.50 -3.85
N ALA A 56 -5.75 -8.67 -3.78
CA ALA A 56 -5.75 -7.37 -4.45
C ALA A 56 -4.56 -6.47 -4.07
N LEU A 57 -4.28 -6.28 -2.78
CA LEU A 57 -3.08 -5.57 -2.33
C LEU A 57 -1.79 -6.37 -2.54
N ARG A 58 -1.84 -7.71 -2.55
CA ARG A 58 -0.64 -8.58 -2.66
C ARG A 58 0.06 -8.42 -4.02
N LEU A 59 -0.72 -8.25 -5.09
CA LEU A 59 -0.19 -8.01 -6.44
C LEU A 59 0.41 -6.60 -6.59
N GLU A 60 0.08 -5.70 -5.67
CA GLU A 60 0.52 -4.32 -5.69
C GLU A 60 1.79 -4.05 -4.87
N PHE A 61 2.41 -5.03 -4.21
CA PHE A 61 3.69 -4.81 -3.52
C PHE A 61 4.88 -5.27 -4.35
N ALA A 62 5.87 -4.38 -4.50
CA ALA A 62 7.02 -4.61 -5.39
C ALA A 62 8.26 -5.14 -4.66
N LYS A 63 8.40 -4.95 -3.34
CA LYS A 63 9.69 -5.19 -2.66
C LYS A 63 9.64 -6.11 -1.44
N HIS A 64 8.81 -5.80 -0.42
CA HIS A 64 8.69 -6.66 0.76
C HIS A 64 7.22 -6.78 1.20
N LEU A 65 6.74 -8.01 1.29
CA LEU A 65 5.38 -8.35 1.72
C LEU A 65 5.45 -9.27 2.94
N PHE A 66 4.84 -8.84 4.04
CA PHE A 66 4.65 -9.65 5.24
C PHE A 66 3.17 -10.00 5.37
N LEU A 67 2.86 -11.30 5.32
CA LEU A 67 1.51 -11.83 5.48
C LEU A 67 1.32 -12.30 6.91
N ILE A 68 0.23 -11.84 7.55
CA ILE A 68 -0.19 -12.30 8.87
C ILE A 68 -1.38 -13.23 8.68
N PHE A 69 -1.17 -14.52 8.91
CA PHE A 69 -2.23 -15.53 8.90
C PHE A 69 -2.86 -15.63 10.29
N HIS A 70 -4.18 -15.55 10.36
CA HIS A 70 -4.96 -15.96 11.53
C HIS A 70 -5.59 -17.32 11.24
N HIS A 71 -5.46 -18.25 12.20
CA HIS A 71 -6.11 -19.58 12.16
C HIS A 71 -7.63 -19.48 12.24
#